data_AF-A0A6L3EQA1-F1
#
_entry.id   AF-A0A6L3EQA1-F1
#
_cell.length_a   1.000
_cell.length_b   1.000
_cell.length_c   1.000
_cell.angle_alpha   90.00
_cell.angle_beta   90.00
_cell.angle_gamma   90.00
#
_symmetry.space_group_name_H-M   'P 1'
#
loop_
_entity.id
_entity.type
_entity.pdbx_description
1 polymer ?
#
loop_
_entity_poly.entity_id
_entity_poly.type
_entity_poly.pdbx_seq_one_letter_code
_entity_poly.pdbx_strand_id
1 'polypeptide(L)'
;MSTTWRKATIGLVTPPAWFEPAVQNFPTLVRESIGVQQMPVPIAEFSHQIGAFADAEAYVGEAARILAYCDCQVIGQIGTLFGFDGCATEAAARARAERFGATAG
;
A
#
# COMPACT_ATOMS: atom_id res chain seq x y z
N MET A 1 -3.43 3.90 -36.29
CA MET A 1 -3.25 3.03 -35.10
C MET A 1 -3.78 3.80 -33.92
N SER A 2 -4.89 3.36 -33.33
CA SER A 2 -5.49 4.00 -32.15
C SER A 2 -4.62 3.70 -30.94
N THR A 3 -3.99 4.71 -30.36
CA THR A 3 -3.34 4.60 -29.05
C THR A 3 -4.44 4.45 -28.02
N THR A 4 -4.78 3.21 -27.66
CA THR A 4 -5.55 2.94 -26.45
C THR A 4 -4.68 3.36 -25.27
N TRP A 5 -4.90 4.57 -24.77
CA TRP A 5 -4.25 5.02 -23.54
C TRP A 5 -4.62 4.03 -22.44
N ARG A 6 -3.63 3.32 -21.88
CA ARG A 6 -3.86 2.45 -20.73
C ARG A 6 -4.43 3.31 -19.61
N LYS A 7 -5.50 2.82 -19.00
CA LYS A 7 -6.13 3.40 -17.82
C LYS A 7 -5.07 3.59 -16.73
N ALA A 8 -4.93 4.80 -16.19
CA ALA A 8 -4.07 5.01 -15.02
C ALA A 8 -4.51 4.07 -13.90
N THR A 9 -3.57 3.35 -13.30
CA THR A 9 -3.79 2.31 -12.31
C THR A 9 -3.01 2.62 -11.04
N ILE A 10 -3.71 2.67 -9.91
CA ILE A 10 -3.07 2.78 -8.61
C ILE A 10 -2.94 1.41 -7.96
N GLY A 11 -1.90 1.23 -7.15
CA GLY A 11 -1.69 0.04 -6.34
C GLY A 11 -1.95 0.33 -4.87
N LEU A 12 -2.62 -0.57 -4.17
CA LEU A 12 -2.88 -0.47 -2.73
C LEU A 12 -2.19 -1.63 -2.02
N VAL A 13 -1.24 -1.33 -1.14
CA VAL A 13 -0.69 -2.31 -0.18
C VAL A 13 -1.64 -2.38 1.00
N THR A 14 -2.24 -3.55 1.23
CA THR A 14 -3.34 -3.70 2.20
C THR A 14 -2.97 -4.66 3.34
N PRO A 15 -3.65 -4.60 4.48
CA PRO A 15 -3.54 -5.63 5.51
C PRO A 15 -3.94 -7.03 5.00
N PRO A 16 -3.55 -8.11 5.70
CA PRO A 16 -3.89 -9.50 5.33
C PRO A 16 -5.36 -9.84 5.57
N ALA A 17 -6.07 -9.08 6.41
CA ALA A 17 -7.47 -9.31 6.71
C ALA A 17 -8.36 -8.77 5.57
N TRP A 18 -9.27 -9.63 5.10
CA TRP A 18 -10.41 -9.44 4.17
C TRP A 18 -10.49 -8.18 3.30
N PHE A 19 -10.75 -8.40 1.99
CA PHE A 19 -11.23 -7.43 0.98
C PHE A 19 -11.25 -5.97 1.47
N GLU A 20 -10.09 -5.33 1.45
CA GLU A 20 -9.96 -3.92 1.80
C GLU A 20 -10.93 -3.12 0.90
N PRO A 21 -12.01 -2.54 1.46
CA PRO A 21 -13.06 -1.93 0.66
C PRO A 21 -12.57 -0.72 -0.10
N ALA A 22 -11.43 -0.11 0.29
CA ALA A 22 -10.81 0.97 -0.48
C ALA A 22 -10.60 0.60 -1.96
N VAL A 23 -10.32 -0.66 -2.27
CA VAL A 23 -10.13 -1.12 -3.65
C VAL A 23 -11.39 -0.96 -4.50
N GLN A 24 -12.56 -1.20 -3.89
CA GLN A 24 -13.86 -1.09 -4.55
C GLN A 24 -14.42 0.34 -4.47
N ASN A 25 -14.11 1.05 -3.38
CA ASN A 25 -14.64 2.38 -3.10
C ASN A 25 -13.89 3.46 -3.86
N PHE A 26 -12.56 3.37 -3.97
CA PHE A 26 -11.74 4.44 -4.57
C PHE A 26 -12.17 4.82 -5.99
N PRO A 27 -12.49 3.87 -6.90
CA PRO A 27 -13.01 4.21 -8.23
C PRO A 27 -14.32 5.01 -8.22
N THR A 28 -15.12 4.92 -7.15
CA THR A 28 -16.41 5.64 -7.04
C THR A 28 -16.24 7.08 -6.54
N LEU A 29 -15.07 7.41 -5.97
CA LEU A 29 -14.76 8.72 -5.41
C LEU A 29 -14.03 9.65 -6.38
N VAL A 30 -13.38 9.08 -7.41
CA VAL A 30 -12.62 9.84 -8.39
C VAL A 30 -13.46 10.17 -9.62
N ARG A 31 -13.12 11.28 -10.29
CA ARG A 31 -13.83 11.72 -11.50
C ARG A 31 -13.36 10.95 -12.73
N GLU A 32 -12.07 10.62 -12.76
CA GLU A 32 -11.42 9.92 -13.85
C GLU A 32 -11.59 8.41 -13.72
N SER A 33 -11.70 7.72 -14.85
CA SER A 33 -11.67 6.27 -14.83
C SER A 33 -10.25 5.79 -14.52
N ILE A 34 -10.03 5.29 -13.30
CA ILE A 34 -8.77 4.67 -12.87
C ILE A 34 -8.89 3.16 -12.58
N GLY A 35 -7.83 2.41 -12.83
CA GLY A 35 -7.67 1.05 -12.34
C GLY A 35 -7.20 1.08 -10.88
N VAL A 36 -7.58 0.06 -10.12
CA VAL A 36 -7.07 -0.15 -8.76
C VAL A 36 -6.65 -1.60 -8.63
N GLN A 37 -5.41 -1.82 -8.23
CA GLN A 37 -4.87 -3.13 -7.90
C GLN A 37 -4.59 -3.19 -6.40
N GLN A 38 -4.64 -4.38 -5.82
CA GLN A 38 -4.33 -4.60 -4.41
C GLN A 38 -3.23 -5.65 -4.25
N MET A 39 -2.38 -5.45 -3.26
CA MET A 39 -1.42 -6.44 -2.80
C MET A 39 -1.47 -6.53 -1.27
N PRO A 40 -2.14 -7.55 -0.71
CA PRO A 40 -2.13 -7.80 0.72
C PRO A 40 -0.73 -8.16 1.20
N VAL A 41 -0.31 -7.61 2.35
CA VAL A 41 0.94 -8.02 2.99
C VAL A 41 0.82 -9.43 3.56
N PRO A 42 1.83 -10.30 3.38
CA PRO A 42 1.78 -11.70 3.83
C PRO A 42 2.12 -11.81 5.33
N ILE A 43 1.27 -11.26 6.21
CA ILE A 43 1.41 -11.43 7.66
C ILE A 43 0.52 -12.60 8.09
N ALA A 44 1.14 -13.64 8.64
CA ALA A 44 0.47 -14.90 9.00
C ALA A 44 -0.59 -14.72 10.11
N GLU A 45 -0.31 -13.84 11.08
CA GLU A 45 -1.23 -13.52 12.18
C GLU A 45 -1.44 -12.01 12.24
N PHE A 46 -2.58 -11.55 11.74
CA PHE A 46 -2.95 -10.15 11.87
C PHE A 46 -3.39 -9.88 13.32
N SER A 47 -2.68 -8.99 13.99
CA SER A 47 -2.95 -8.60 15.37
C SER A 47 -3.12 -7.09 15.48
N HIS A 48 -4.10 -6.64 16.25
CA HIS A 48 -4.29 -5.23 16.57
C HIS A 48 -3.45 -4.76 17.76
N GLN A 49 -2.58 -5.62 18.29
CA GLN A 49 -1.69 -5.25 19.38
C GLN A 49 -0.61 -4.28 18.88
N ILE A 50 -0.25 -3.32 19.72
CA ILE A 50 0.87 -2.42 19.45
C ILE A 50 2.16 -3.26 19.39
N GLY A 51 2.98 -3.02 18.37
CA GLY A 51 4.20 -3.74 18.08
C GLY A 51 4.02 -4.89 17.09
N ALA A 52 2.78 -5.29 16.75
CA ALA A 52 2.52 -6.37 15.80
C ALA A 52 3.04 -6.08 14.38
N PHE A 53 3.23 -4.80 14.03
CA PHE A 53 3.70 -4.37 12.72
C PHE A 53 5.09 -3.72 12.75
N ALA A 54 5.86 -3.91 13.84
CA ALA A 54 7.22 -3.38 13.95
C ALA A 54 8.12 -3.83 12.78
N ASP A 55 7.97 -5.09 12.37
CA ASP A 55 8.74 -5.73 11.29
C ASP A 55 7.99 -5.75 9.95
N ALA A 56 6.86 -5.04 9.84
CA ALA A 56 6.04 -5.02 8.64
C ALA A 56 6.74 -4.38 7.43
N GLU A 57 7.85 -3.67 7.66
CA GLU A 57 8.49 -2.84 6.65
C GLU A 57 8.97 -3.64 5.43
N ALA A 58 9.58 -4.80 5.65
CA ALA A 58 10.02 -5.69 4.58
C ALA A 58 8.85 -6.18 3.73
N TYR A 59 7.74 -6.54 4.37
CA TYR A 59 6.53 -7.03 3.69
C TYR A 59 5.83 -5.94 2.90
N VAL A 60 5.74 -4.73 3.44
CA VAL A 60 5.19 -3.56 2.73
C VAL A 60 6.05 -3.22 1.52
N GLY A 61 7.38 -3.25 1.68
CA GLY A 61 8.32 -2.98 0.60
C GLY A 61 8.25 -3.99 -0.55
N GLU A 62 8.12 -5.29 -0.24
CA GLU A 62 7.90 -6.34 -1.25
C GLU A 62 6.58 -6.14 -2.00
N ALA A 63 5.48 -5.90 -1.27
CA ALA A 63 4.18 -5.64 -1.87
C ALA A 63 4.19 -4.42 -2.80
N ALA A 64 4.87 -3.34 -2.39
CA ALA A 64 5.03 -2.14 -3.21
C ALA A 64 5.81 -2.43 -4.50
N ARG A 65 6.91 -3.21 -4.42
CA ARG A 65 7.69 -3.60 -5.61
C ARG A 65 6.88 -4.44 -6.60
N ILE A 66 6.02 -5.34 -6.10
CA ILE A 66 5.12 -6.12 -6.95
C ILE A 66 4.12 -5.20 -7.66
N LEU A 67 3.52 -4.23 -6.96
CA LEU A 67 2.59 -3.28 -7.57
C LEU A 67 3.27 -2.38 -8.61
N ALA A 68 4.51 -1.96 -8.34
CA ALA A 68 5.31 -1.19 -9.29
C ALA A 68 5.62 -2.02 -10.56
N TYR A 69 5.99 -3.29 -10.39
CA TYR A 69 6.17 -4.24 -11.50
C TYR A 69 4.88 -4.45 -12.32
N CYS A 70 3.70 -4.33 -11.69
CA CYS A 70 2.40 -4.39 -12.34
C CYS A 70 1.96 -3.05 -12.99
N ASP A 71 2.89 -2.14 -13.28
CA ASP A 71 2.67 -0.82 -13.90
C ASP A 71 1.71 0.10 -13.10
N CYS A 72 1.64 -0.03 -11.77
CA CYS A 72 0.90 0.93 -10.95
C CYS A 72 1.65 2.27 -10.88
N GLN A 73 1.01 3.39 -11.23
CA GLN A 73 1.66 4.71 -11.26
C GLN A 73 1.78 5.35 -9.87
N VAL A 74 0.88 5.00 -8.96
CA VAL A 74 0.90 5.48 -7.57
C VAL A 74 0.61 4.29 -6.66
N ILE A 75 1.41 4.14 -5.61
CA ILE A 75 1.24 3.07 -4.63
C ILE A 75 0.93 3.70 -3.28
N GLY A 76 -0.23 3.33 -2.73
CA GLY A 76 -0.67 3.74 -1.40
C GLY A 76 -0.56 2.60 -0.41
N GLN A 77 -0.11 2.89 0.81
CA GLN A 77 -0.18 1.96 1.93
C GLN A 77 -1.50 2.19 2.68
N ILE A 78 -2.26 1.12 2.91
CA ILE A 78 -3.54 1.15 3.63
C ILE A 78 -3.38 0.49 5.00
N GLY A 79 -3.83 1.18 6.04
CA GLY A 79 -3.80 0.72 7.43
C GLY A 79 -2.87 1.56 8.28
N THR A 80 -3.45 2.42 9.11
CA THR A 80 -2.74 3.47 9.86
C THR A 80 -1.60 2.91 10.72
N LEU A 81 -1.76 1.72 11.29
CA LEU A 81 -0.75 1.10 12.16
C LEU A 81 0.59 0.87 11.45
N PHE A 82 0.59 0.53 10.16
CA PHE A 82 1.84 0.33 9.41
C PHE A 82 2.71 1.60 9.34
N GLY A 83 2.09 2.79 9.45
CA GLY A 83 2.78 4.06 9.40
C GLY A 83 3.59 4.38 10.67
N PHE A 84 3.21 3.85 11.84
CA PHE A 84 3.82 4.28 13.11
C PHE A 84 4.00 3.19 14.16
N ASP A 85 3.43 2.00 13.99
CA ASP A 85 3.45 0.97 15.02
C ASP A 85 4.88 0.49 15.32
N GLY A 86 5.23 0.40 16.60
CA GLY A 86 6.60 0.14 17.04
C GLY A 86 7.59 1.31 16.87
N CYS A 87 7.17 2.47 16.36
CA CYS A 87 8.03 3.66 16.31
C CYS A 87 7.99 4.41 17.65
N ALA A 88 9.16 4.70 18.21
CA ALA A 88 9.27 5.42 19.49
C ALA A 88 8.94 6.92 19.39
N THR A 89 8.98 7.51 18.18
CA THR A 89 8.77 8.94 17.93
C THR A 89 8.07 9.19 16.60
N GLU A 90 7.48 10.39 16.44
CA GLU A 90 6.94 10.84 15.15
C GLU A 90 8.02 10.86 14.06
N ALA A 91 9.23 11.30 14.40
CA ALA A 91 10.35 11.34 13.46
C ALA A 91 10.70 9.92 12.93
N ALA A 92 10.63 8.90 13.80
CA ALA A 92 10.83 7.51 13.39
C ALA A 92 9.71 7.00 12.47
N ALA A 93 8.45 7.37 12.74
CA ALA A 93 7.31 7.05 11.88
C ALA A 93 7.42 7.73 10.50
N ARG A 94 7.82 9.02 10.47
CA ARG A 94 8.07 9.77 9.23
C ARG A 94 9.19 9.14 8.40
N ALA A 95 10.30 8.81 9.04
CA ALA A 95 11.42 8.14 8.38
C ALA A 95 11.00 6.78 7.81
N ARG A 96 10.11 6.03 8.47
CA ARG A 96 9.54 4.80 7.92
C ARG A 96 8.70 5.07 6.66
N ALA A 97 7.83 6.07 6.69
CA ALA A 97 7.03 6.45 5.52
C ALA A 97 7.91 6.87 4.32
N GLU A 98 9.01 7.57 4.57
CA GLU A 98 10.00 7.92 3.55
C GLU A 98 10.66 6.68 2.95
N ARG A 99 11.03 5.69 3.78
CA ARG A 99 11.57 4.41 3.30
C ARG A 99 10.56 3.64 2.45
N PHE A 100 9.28 3.61 2.84
CA PHE A 100 8.21 3.07 1.98
C PHE A 100 8.15 3.77 0.63
N GLY A 101 8.16 5.10 0.62
CA GLY A 101 8.16 5.90 -0.61
C GLY A 101 9.36 5.60 -1.52
N ALA A 102 10.53 5.33 -0.95
CA ALA A 102 11.73 4.98 -1.69
C ALA A 102 11.76 3.54 -2.23
N THR A 103 10.83 2.67 -1.84
CA THR A 103 10.89 1.23 -2.20
C THR A 103 10.32 0.94 -3.59
N ALA A 104 9.45 1.81 -4.11
CA ALA A 104 8.70 1.59 -5.34
C ALA A 104 9.43 1.98 -6.65
N GLY A 105 10.61 2.62 -6.56
CA GLY A 105 11.37 3.09 -7.72
C GLY A 105 10.92 4.46 -8.19
#